data_AF-A0A8J4ERF8-F1
#
_entry.id   AF-A0A8J4ERF8-F1
#
_cell.length_a   1.000
_cell.length_b   1.000
_cell.length_c   1.000
_cell.angle_alpha   90.00
_cell.angle_beta   90.00
_cell.angle_gamma   90.00
#
_symmetry.space_group_name_H-M   'P 1'
#
loop_
_entity.id
_entity.type
_entity.pdbx_description
1 polymer ?
#
loop_
_entity_poly.entity_id
_entity_poly.type
_entity_poly.pdbx_seq_one_letter_code
_entity_poly.pdbx_strand_id
1 'polypeptide(L)'
;MDLGFGAALAATISPTFTFLYGRLTALLDRGKRDATVESTPEEIDTPGVLEGQLEPLIVDEAMLSERWHDLQVLAATLGSYERNPERISADDDDLIASLNSLRLALEAIYEQRFTFRGESRERSGTKISQKVDRITGSVIGKYGIASESDLEVRQSSNEVGPGGSMIGVWTDQPQ
;
A
#
# COMPACT_ATOMS: atom_id res chain seq x y z
N MET A 1 6.79 21.99 9.20
CA MET A 1 8.13 21.37 9.01
C MET A 1 7.83 20.09 8.25
N ASP A 2 8.16 20.07 6.97
CA ASP A 2 7.79 19.00 6.04
C ASP A 2 8.82 17.88 6.13
N LEU A 3 8.40 16.69 6.57
CA LEU A 3 9.31 15.54 6.74
C LEU A 3 9.01 14.49 5.67
N GLY A 4 10.04 14.15 4.90
CA GLY A 4 10.04 12.98 4.01
C GLY A 4 10.18 11.68 4.81
N PHE A 5 9.97 10.54 4.13
CA PHE A 5 9.98 9.20 4.74
C PHE A 5 11.12 8.98 5.74
N GLY A 6 12.38 9.21 5.36
CA GLY A 6 13.52 9.04 6.27
C GLY A 6 13.45 9.88 7.55
N ALA A 7 13.01 11.13 7.44
CA ALA A 7 12.89 12.02 8.59
C ALA A 7 11.71 11.65 9.51
N ALA A 8 10.66 11.01 8.98
CA ALA A 8 9.55 10.47 9.77
C ALA A 8 9.93 9.21 10.56
N LEU A 9 10.93 8.45 10.11
CA LEU A 9 11.35 7.20 10.74
C LEU A 9 12.26 7.37 11.97
N ALA A 10 12.73 8.58 12.27
CA ALA A 10 13.70 8.83 13.34
C ALA A 10 13.33 8.20 14.70
N ALA A 11 12.03 8.16 15.04
CA ALA A 11 11.55 7.55 16.29
C ALA A 11 10.86 6.19 16.10
N THR A 12 10.66 5.74 14.86
CA THR A 12 9.81 4.59 14.51
C THR A 12 10.49 3.59 13.57
N ILE A 13 11.80 3.73 13.34
CA ILE A 13 12.54 2.91 12.36
C ILE A 13 12.42 1.42 12.64
N SER A 14 12.60 0.96 13.88
CA SER A 14 12.49 -0.45 14.24
C SER A 14 11.08 -1.01 14.02
N PRO A 15 10.00 -0.42 14.59
CA PRO A 15 8.66 -0.95 14.34
C PRO A 15 8.23 -0.81 12.87
N THR A 16 8.72 0.19 12.14
CA THR A 16 8.51 0.31 10.69
C THR A 16 9.19 -0.82 9.93
N PHE A 17 10.45 -1.11 10.25
CA PHE A 17 11.19 -2.23 9.68
C PHE A 17 10.44 -3.54 9.93
N THR A 18 10.04 -3.81 11.17
CA THR A 18 9.31 -5.04 11.53
C THR A 18 8.02 -5.18 10.72
N PHE A 19 7.24 -4.11 10.58
CA PHE A 19 6.02 -4.14 9.79
C PHE A 19 6.29 -4.43 8.32
N LEU A 20 7.14 -3.63 7.67
CA LEU A 20 7.41 -3.75 6.23
C LEU A 20 8.09 -5.08 5.90
N TYR A 21 9.10 -5.49 6.67
CA TYR A 21 9.79 -6.76 6.48
C TYR A 21 8.87 -7.96 6.73
N GLY A 22 7.97 -7.89 7.73
CA GLY A 22 6.95 -8.92 7.94
C GLY A 22 5.97 -9.07 6.78
N ARG A 23 5.60 -7.97 6.11
CA ARG A 23 4.78 -8.02 4.88
C ARG A 23 5.56 -8.60 3.70
N LEU A 24 6.85 -8.26 3.57
CA LEU A 24 7.73 -8.84 2.55
C LEU A 24 7.82 -10.36 2.66
N THR A 25 8.06 -10.88 3.87
CA THR A 25 8.16 -12.33 4.09
C THR A 25 6.82 -13.03 3.80
N ALA A 26 5.70 -12.44 4.19
CA ALA A 26 4.36 -12.97 3.88
C ALA A 26 4.12 -13.09 2.37
N LEU A 27 4.51 -12.08 1.57
CA LEU A 27 4.40 -12.14 0.10
C LEU A 27 5.34 -13.18 -0.51
N LEU A 28 6.58 -13.30 -0.01
CA LEU A 28 7.52 -14.30 -0.51
C LEU A 28 7.09 -15.73 -0.17
N ASP A 29 6.50 -15.95 0.99
CA ASP A 29 5.96 -17.26 1.36
C ASP A 29 4.64 -17.55 0.64
N ARG A 30 3.90 -16.51 0.22
CA ARG A 30 2.77 -16.64 -0.71
C ARG A 30 3.22 -17.08 -2.09
N GLY A 31 4.17 -16.40 -2.73
CA GLY A 31 4.58 -16.75 -4.10
C GLY A 31 5.36 -18.06 -4.23
N LYS A 32 5.78 -18.68 -3.12
CA LYS A 32 6.24 -20.09 -3.10
C LYS A 32 5.10 -21.10 -3.11
N ARG A 33 3.89 -20.70 -2.72
CA ARG A 33 2.67 -21.52 -2.78
C ARG A 33 2.08 -21.43 -4.18
N ASP A 34 1.31 -22.44 -4.55
CA ASP A 34 0.76 -22.59 -5.89
C ASP A 34 -0.14 -21.40 -6.26
N ALA A 35 0.07 -20.81 -7.45
CA ALA A 35 -0.57 -19.56 -7.90
C ALA A 35 -2.09 -19.71 -8.20
N THR A 36 -2.65 -20.89 -7.91
CA THR A 36 -4.08 -21.20 -8.08
C THR A 36 -4.91 -20.83 -6.85
N VAL A 37 -4.28 -20.39 -5.75
CA VAL A 37 -4.97 -19.94 -4.54
C VAL A 37 -5.44 -18.51 -4.72
N GLU A 38 -6.76 -18.31 -4.74
CA GLU A 38 -7.39 -16.99 -4.82
C GLU A 38 -6.92 -16.07 -3.67
N SER A 39 -6.72 -14.78 -3.96
CA SER A 39 -6.39 -13.77 -2.95
C SER A 39 -7.55 -13.55 -1.99
N THR A 40 -7.44 -14.16 -0.81
CA THR A 40 -8.33 -13.87 0.32
C THR A 40 -7.89 -12.60 1.03
N PRO A 41 -8.83 -11.69 1.40
CA PRO A 41 -8.52 -10.55 2.26
C PRO A 41 -7.88 -10.99 3.58
N GLU A 42 -6.77 -10.37 3.95
CA GLU A 42 -6.09 -10.55 5.23
C GLU A 42 -6.44 -9.39 6.17
N GLU A 43 -7.19 -9.68 7.23
CA GLU A 43 -7.39 -8.72 8.30
C GLU A 43 -6.11 -8.56 9.11
N ILE A 44 -5.61 -7.33 9.18
CA ILE A 44 -4.45 -6.99 9.99
C ILE A 44 -4.79 -5.81 10.90
N ASP A 45 -4.30 -5.86 12.14
CA ASP A 45 -4.32 -4.70 13.01
C ASP A 45 -3.42 -3.62 12.42
N THR A 46 -3.97 -2.41 12.24
CA THR A 46 -3.18 -1.27 11.77
C THR A 46 -2.08 -0.95 12.79
N PRO A 47 -0.79 -1.05 12.43
CA PRO A 47 0.29 -0.76 13.35
C PRO A 47 0.23 0.69 13.83
N GLY A 48 0.50 0.90 15.12
CA GLY A 48 0.52 2.25 15.70
C GLY A 48 1.59 3.20 15.13
N VAL A 49 2.48 2.72 14.25
CA VAL A 49 3.43 3.54 13.50
C VAL A 49 2.83 4.19 12.25
N LEU A 50 1.67 3.71 11.78
CA LEU A 50 0.97 4.30 10.65
C LEU A 50 0.10 5.47 11.11
N GLU A 51 -0.07 6.42 10.20
CA GLU A 51 -1.03 7.51 10.25
C GLU A 51 -2.22 7.09 9.36
N GLY A 52 -3.39 6.85 9.96
CA GLY A 52 -4.60 6.36 9.26
C GLY A 52 -5.00 4.94 9.64
N GLN A 53 -5.90 4.34 8.86
CA GLN A 53 -6.38 2.96 9.04
C GLN A 53 -6.27 2.15 7.76
N LEU A 54 -5.74 0.93 7.89
CA LEU A 54 -5.68 -0.03 6.79
C LEU A 54 -7.02 -0.76 6.66
N GLU A 55 -7.42 -0.99 5.42
CA GLU A 55 -8.46 -1.98 5.07
C GLU A 55 -7.82 -3.37 5.02
N PRO A 56 -8.61 -4.46 5.06
CA PRO A 56 -8.09 -5.80 4.82
C PRO A 56 -7.19 -5.85 3.58
N LEU A 57 -6.00 -6.43 3.72
CA LEU A 57 -5.02 -6.46 2.65
C LEU A 57 -5.39 -7.52 1.62
N ILE A 58 -5.50 -7.13 0.36
CA ILE A 58 -5.75 -8.03 -0.76
C ILE A 58 -4.54 -7.94 -1.69
N VAL A 59 -3.97 -9.08 -2.05
CA VAL A 59 -2.81 -9.14 -2.96
C VAL A 59 -3.30 -9.08 -4.40
N ASP A 60 -2.84 -8.06 -5.14
CA ASP A 60 -2.85 -8.08 -6.60
C ASP A 60 -1.78 -9.05 -7.09
N GLU A 61 -2.21 -10.22 -7.59
CA GLU A 61 -1.32 -11.28 -8.07
C GLU A 61 -0.54 -10.89 -9.33
N ALA A 62 -1.10 -10.02 -10.18
CA ALA A 62 -0.41 -9.54 -11.37
C ALA A 62 0.74 -8.60 -10.96
N MET A 63 0.47 -7.68 -10.05
CA MET A 63 1.49 -6.77 -9.50
C MET A 63 2.54 -7.53 -8.67
N LEU A 64 2.13 -8.53 -7.88
CA LEU A 64 3.06 -9.40 -7.16
C LEU A 64 4.01 -10.12 -8.12
N SER A 65 3.47 -10.66 -9.22
CA SER A 65 4.26 -11.33 -10.26
C SER A 65 5.24 -10.36 -10.94
N GLU A 66 4.79 -9.14 -11.26
CA GLU A 66 5.64 -8.10 -11.87
C GLU A 66 6.79 -7.69 -10.93
N ARG A 67 6.53 -7.58 -9.63
CA ARG A 67 7.48 -7.13 -8.61
C ARG A 67 8.31 -8.25 -7.98
N TRP A 68 8.10 -9.50 -8.39
CA TRP A 68 8.64 -10.67 -7.68
C TRP A 68 10.17 -10.62 -7.52
N HIS A 69 10.89 -10.24 -8.57
CA HIS A 69 12.35 -10.14 -8.53
C HIS A 69 12.83 -9.04 -7.57
N ASP A 70 12.20 -7.86 -7.62
CA ASP A 70 12.53 -6.73 -6.74
C ASP A 70 12.35 -7.10 -5.26
N LEU A 71 11.27 -7.82 -4.95
CA LEU A 71 11.01 -8.31 -3.58
C LEU A 71 12.09 -9.29 -3.10
N GLN A 72 12.58 -10.18 -3.96
CA GLN A 72 13.68 -11.09 -3.59
C GLN A 72 14.98 -10.33 -3.31
N VAL A 73 15.31 -9.33 -4.13
CA VAL A 73 16.49 -8.49 -3.92
C VAL A 73 16.37 -7.72 -2.59
N LEU A 74 15.21 -7.11 -2.33
CA LEU A 74 14.94 -6.41 -1.08
C LEU A 74 15.04 -7.35 0.13
N ALA A 75 14.56 -8.59 0.01
CA ALA A 75 14.66 -9.57 1.09
C ALA A 75 16.11 -9.98 1.39
N ALA A 76 16.95 -10.13 0.35
CA ALA A 76 18.36 -10.40 0.55
C ALA A 76 19.06 -9.25 1.29
N THR A 77 18.80 -8.01 0.88
CA THR A 77 19.36 -6.80 1.50
C THR A 77 18.87 -6.60 2.94
N LEU A 78 17.56 -6.55 3.13
CA LEU A 78 16.92 -6.29 4.42
C LEU A 78 17.10 -7.46 5.41
N GLY A 79 17.27 -8.68 4.91
CA GLY A 79 17.52 -9.84 5.75
C GLY A 79 18.80 -9.74 6.59
N SER A 80 19.78 -8.92 6.18
CA SER A 80 20.97 -8.65 6.99
C SER A 80 20.66 -7.82 8.25
N TYR A 81 19.69 -6.90 8.17
CA TYR A 81 19.23 -6.08 9.29
C TYR A 81 18.35 -6.89 10.23
N GLU A 82 17.50 -7.76 9.71
CA GLU A 82 16.69 -8.68 10.53
C GLU A 82 17.59 -9.60 11.39
N ARG A 83 18.70 -10.10 10.83
CA ARG A 83 19.66 -10.92 11.58
C ARG A 83 20.52 -10.13 12.57
N ASN A 84 20.58 -8.80 12.44
CA ASN A 84 21.42 -7.92 13.26
C ASN A 84 20.60 -6.66 13.64
N PRO A 85 19.56 -6.79 14.49
CA PRO A 85 18.62 -5.70 14.76
C PRO A 85 19.28 -4.43 15.33
N GLU A 86 20.44 -4.57 15.99
CA GLU A 86 21.24 -3.45 16.50
C GLU A 86 21.78 -2.53 15.38
N ARG A 87 21.76 -2.98 14.12
CA ARG A 87 22.13 -2.17 12.95
C ARG A 87 20.98 -1.35 12.39
N ILE A 88 19.75 -1.57 12.86
CA ILE A 88 18.57 -0.82 12.41
C ILE A 88 18.66 0.59 13.00
N SER A 89 19.00 1.56 12.15
CA SER A 89 19.18 2.97 12.53
C SER A 89 18.50 3.89 11.53
N ALA A 90 17.97 5.01 12.01
CA ALA A 90 17.44 6.06 11.15
C ALA A 90 18.53 6.87 10.41
N ASP A 91 19.78 6.74 10.84
CA ASP A 91 20.95 7.37 10.21
C ASP A 91 21.60 6.49 9.11
N ASP A 92 21.06 5.29 8.87
CA ASP A 92 21.52 4.40 7.79
C ASP A 92 20.73 4.69 6.50
N ASP A 93 21.31 5.51 5.63
CA ASP A 93 20.68 5.94 4.38
C ASP A 93 20.32 4.76 3.45
N ASP A 94 21.14 3.70 3.43
CA ASP A 94 20.89 2.51 2.60
C ASP A 94 19.68 1.71 3.12
N LEU A 95 19.54 1.63 4.43
CA LEU A 95 18.37 1.04 5.07
C LEU A 95 17.11 1.84 4.75
N ILE A 96 17.16 3.17 4.91
CA ILE A 96 16.02 4.06 4.63
C ILE A 96 15.60 3.95 3.16
N ALA A 97 16.54 3.95 2.22
CA ALA A 97 16.28 3.79 0.80
C ALA A 97 15.64 2.42 0.48
N SER A 98 16.14 1.35 1.10
CA SER A 98 15.60 -0.01 0.94
C SER A 98 14.19 -0.13 1.51
N LEU A 99 13.92 0.44 2.68
CA LEU A 99 12.59 0.47 3.28
C LEU A 99 11.60 1.31 2.47
N ASN A 100 12.02 2.43 1.91
CA ASN A 100 11.16 3.23 1.04
C ASN A 100 10.82 2.48 -0.24
N SER A 101 11.80 1.81 -0.85
CA SER A 101 11.59 0.98 -2.05
C SER A 101 10.64 -0.18 -1.78
N LEU A 102 10.82 -0.86 -0.63
CA LEU A 102 9.92 -1.90 -0.18
C LEU A 102 8.50 -1.38 0.03
N ARG A 103 8.36 -0.25 0.75
CA ARG A 103 7.06 0.38 0.95
C ARG A 103 6.35 0.61 -0.38
N LEU A 104 7.00 1.24 -1.35
CA LEU A 104 6.38 1.54 -2.65
C LEU A 104 5.94 0.27 -3.39
N ALA A 105 6.74 -0.80 -3.32
CA ALA A 105 6.36 -2.09 -3.89
C ALA A 105 5.12 -2.69 -3.19
N LEU A 106 5.08 -2.66 -1.85
CA LEU A 106 3.93 -3.14 -1.08
C LEU A 106 2.67 -2.30 -1.35
N GLU A 107 2.78 -0.97 -1.40
CA GLU A 107 1.65 -0.08 -1.71
C GLU A 107 1.05 -0.37 -3.10
N ALA A 108 1.89 -0.74 -4.07
CA ALA A 108 1.44 -1.14 -5.40
C ALA A 108 0.73 -2.50 -5.39
N ILE A 109 1.27 -3.48 -4.66
CA ILE A 109 0.72 -4.85 -4.58
C ILE A 109 -0.60 -4.90 -3.81
N TYR A 110 -0.71 -4.10 -2.75
CA TYR A 110 -1.92 -4.07 -1.91
C TYR A 110 -2.94 -3.01 -2.31
N GLU A 111 -2.61 -2.13 -3.26
CA GLU A 111 -3.42 -0.96 -3.63
C GLU A 111 -3.83 -0.07 -2.43
N GLN A 112 -3.01 -0.10 -1.37
CA GLN A 112 -3.21 0.69 -0.15
C GLN A 112 -1.95 1.49 0.16
N ARG A 113 -2.12 2.74 0.58
CA ARG A 113 -1.03 3.59 1.05
C ARG A 113 -0.60 3.18 2.46
N PHE A 114 0.70 3.14 2.70
CA PHE A 114 1.33 2.95 4.02
C PHE A 114 2.06 4.23 4.40
N THR A 115 1.35 5.14 5.05
CA THR A 115 1.90 6.41 5.52
C THR A 115 2.27 6.29 6.99
N PHE A 116 3.55 6.51 7.30
CA PHE A 116 4.06 6.47 8.65
C PHE A 116 3.86 7.82 9.34
N ARG A 117 3.67 7.78 10.66
CA ARG A 117 3.46 8.99 11.47
C ARG A 117 4.60 9.98 11.28
N GLY A 118 4.23 11.25 11.06
CA GLY A 118 5.18 12.33 10.81
C GLY A 118 5.52 12.54 9.33
N GLU A 119 5.11 11.65 8.42
CA GLU A 119 5.22 11.91 6.98
C GLU A 119 4.23 12.97 6.51
N SER A 120 4.67 13.87 5.63
CA SER A 120 3.79 14.80 4.92
C SER A 120 3.20 14.13 3.67
N ARG A 121 2.36 13.11 3.88
CA ARG A 121 1.63 12.37 2.84
C ARG A 121 0.17 12.19 3.25
N GLU A 122 -0.71 11.88 2.31
CA GLU A 122 -2.07 11.47 2.66
C GLU A 122 -2.03 10.21 3.55
N ARG A 123 -3.04 10.04 4.40
CA ARG A 123 -3.10 8.95 5.39
C ARG A 123 -3.09 7.56 4.73
N SER A 124 -2.68 6.57 5.51
CA SER A 124 -2.69 5.16 5.14
C SER A 124 -4.11 4.69 4.88
N GLY A 125 -4.31 3.89 3.84
CA GLY A 125 -5.63 3.39 3.45
C GLY A 125 -5.76 3.16 1.94
N THR A 126 -6.97 2.87 1.48
CA THR A 126 -7.21 2.46 0.08
C THR A 126 -6.91 3.58 -0.91
N LYS A 127 -6.23 3.24 -2.00
CA LYS A 127 -5.95 4.15 -3.11
C LYS A 127 -6.57 3.64 -4.41
N ILE A 128 -7.49 4.41 -4.97
CA ILE A 128 -8.10 4.13 -6.27
C ILE A 128 -7.64 5.19 -7.27
N SER A 129 -7.02 4.75 -8.36
CA SER A 129 -6.56 5.63 -9.44
C SER A 129 -7.09 5.13 -10.78
N GLN A 130 -8.04 5.85 -11.37
CA GLN A 130 -8.65 5.50 -12.65
C GLN A 130 -8.40 6.58 -13.70
N LYS A 131 -7.92 6.16 -14.86
CA LYS A 131 -7.79 7.03 -16.04
C LYS A 131 -8.57 6.38 -17.17
N VAL A 132 -9.58 7.09 -17.67
CA VAL A 132 -10.50 6.57 -18.70
C VAL A 132 -10.60 7.58 -19.83
N ASP A 133 -10.16 7.21 -21.03
CA ASP A 133 -10.11 8.16 -22.14
C ASP A 133 -11.51 8.69 -22.52
N ARG A 134 -12.52 7.83 -22.62
CA ARG A 134 -13.91 8.22 -22.93
C ARG A 134 -14.91 7.43 -22.12
N ILE A 135 -15.93 8.12 -21.61
CA ILE A 135 -17.02 7.53 -20.83
C ILE A 135 -18.35 7.74 -21.56
N THR A 136 -19.03 6.65 -21.88
CA THR A 136 -20.40 6.66 -22.46
C THR A 136 -21.44 6.01 -21.54
N GLY A 137 -21.02 5.50 -20.38
CA GLY A 137 -21.85 4.85 -19.36
C GLY A 137 -21.42 5.25 -17.95
N SER A 138 -21.58 4.39 -16.96
CA SER A 138 -21.17 4.70 -15.57
C SER A 138 -19.82 4.07 -15.23
N VAL A 139 -18.93 4.86 -14.63
CA VAL A 139 -17.70 4.41 -13.99
C VAL A 139 -17.81 4.67 -12.50
N ILE A 140 -17.65 3.63 -11.68
CA ILE A 140 -17.67 3.71 -10.22
C ILE A 140 -16.26 3.36 -9.71
N GLY A 141 -15.70 4.21 -8.85
CA GLY A 141 -14.39 4.00 -8.23
C GLY A 141 -14.45 2.89 -7.17
N LYS A 142 -15.21 3.14 -6.09
CA LYS A 142 -15.54 2.14 -5.05
C LYS A 142 -17.05 1.96 -4.95
N TYR A 143 -17.52 0.71 -4.91
CA TYR A 143 -18.90 0.35 -4.58
C TYR A 143 -18.92 -0.31 -3.21
N GLY A 144 -19.74 0.18 -2.27
CA GLY A 144 -19.90 -0.46 -0.96
C GLY A 144 -20.26 0.52 0.15
N ILE A 145 -20.15 0.08 1.40
CA ILE A 145 -20.36 0.93 2.58
C ILE A 145 -19.14 1.85 2.72
N ALA A 146 -19.38 3.11 3.08
CA ALA A 146 -18.30 3.99 3.52
C ALA A 146 -17.64 3.35 4.75
N SER A 147 -16.46 2.74 4.55
CA SER A 147 -15.63 2.28 5.65
C SER A 147 -15.14 3.49 6.45
N GLU A 148 -14.92 3.32 7.76
CA GLU A 148 -14.20 4.30 8.57
C GLU A 148 -12.74 4.50 8.12
N SER A 149 -12.24 3.65 7.21
CA SER A 149 -10.90 3.71 6.63
C SER A 149 -10.67 4.97 5.80
N ASP A 150 -9.42 5.47 5.80
CA ASP A 150 -9.02 6.52 4.88
C ASP A 150 -9.06 6.00 3.43
N LEU A 151 -9.81 6.68 2.57
CA LEU A 151 -9.97 6.35 1.15
C LEU A 151 -9.56 7.56 0.30
N GLU A 152 -8.66 7.32 -0.65
CA GLU A 152 -8.33 8.28 -1.69
C GLU A 152 -8.77 7.79 -3.06
N VAL A 153 -9.58 8.59 -3.75
CA VAL A 153 -10.04 8.32 -5.12
C VAL A 153 -9.55 9.44 -6.05
N ARG A 154 -8.71 9.08 -7.03
CA ARG A 154 -8.32 9.94 -8.15
C ARG A 154 -8.90 9.38 -9.44
N GLN A 155 -9.77 10.14 -10.10
CA GLN A 155 -10.34 9.76 -11.38
C GLN A 155 -10.12 10.88 -12.41
N SER A 156 -9.84 10.49 -13.65
CA SER A 156 -9.67 11.44 -14.77
C SER A 156 -10.25 10.87 -16.05
N SER A 157 -10.86 11.75 -16.86
CA SER A 157 -11.33 11.42 -18.20
C SER A 157 -11.14 12.57 -19.17
N ASN A 158 -10.86 12.23 -20.44
CA ASN A 158 -10.73 13.22 -21.50
C ASN A 158 -12.09 13.63 -22.06
N GLU A 159 -13.06 12.71 -22.10
CA GLU A 159 -14.41 12.97 -22.62
C GLU A 159 -15.48 12.18 -21.85
N VAL A 160 -16.46 12.89 -21.29
CA VAL A 160 -17.69 12.30 -20.76
C VAL A 160 -18.82 12.60 -21.75
N GLY A 161 -19.26 11.57 -22.46
CA GLY A 161 -20.31 11.67 -23.48
C GLY A 161 -21.73 11.76 -22.89
N PRO A 162 -22.75 11.97 -23.73
CA PRO A 162 -24.15 12.01 -23.28
C PRO A 162 -24.54 10.72 -22.55
N GLY A 163 -25.05 10.83 -21.33
CA GLY A 163 -25.40 9.69 -20.46
C GLY A 163 -24.21 9.09 -19.70
N GLY A 164 -23.00 9.62 -19.88
CA GLY A 164 -21.81 9.23 -19.13
C GLY A 164 -21.82 9.79 -17.70
N SER A 165 -21.33 8.99 -16.74
CA SER A 165 -21.13 9.41 -15.35
C SER A 165 -19.84 8.81 -14.81
N MET A 166 -19.17 9.58 -13.96
CA MET A 166 -17.99 9.16 -13.21
C MET A 166 -18.25 9.45 -11.74
N ILE A 167 -18.29 8.39 -10.93
CA ILE A 167 -18.59 8.44 -9.50
C ILE A 167 -17.39 7.91 -8.74
N GLY A 168 -16.88 8.70 -7.79
CA GLY A 168 -15.74 8.28 -6.96
C GLY A 168 -16.09 7.16 -6.00
N VAL A 169 -17.13 7.37 -5.19
CA VAL A 169 -17.66 6.39 -4.24
C VAL A 169 -19.17 6.34 -4.39
N TRP A 170 -19.70 5.13 -4.57
CA TRP A 170 -21.14 4.89 -4.51
C TRP A 170 -21.45 4.04 -3.28
N THR A 171 -22.30 4.58 -2.41
CA THR A 171 -22.83 3.90 -1.24
C THR A 171 -24.34 3.73 -1.40
N ASP A 172 -24.88 2.57 -1.04
CA ASP A 172 -26.32 2.43 -0.91
C ASP A 172 -26.82 3.38 0.19
N GLN A 173 -27.81 4.23 -0.11
CA GLN A 173 -28.45 5.01 0.95
C GLN A 173 -29.20 4.05 1.88
N PRO A 174 -29.01 4.13 3.20
CA PRO A 174 -29.90 3.42 4.11
C PRO A 174 -31.33 3.98 3.92
N GLN A 175 -32.29 3.09 3.70
CA GLN A 175 -33.72 3.43 3.75
C GLN A 175 -34.14 3.75 5.19
#